data_AF-A0A849QDN3-F1
#
_entry.id   AF-A0A849QDN3-F1
#
_cell.length_a   1.000
_cell.length_b   1.000
_cell.length_c   1.000
_cell.angle_alpha   90.00
_cell.angle_beta   90.00
_cell.angle_gamma   90.00
#
_symmetry.space_group_name_H-M   'P 1'
#
loop_
_entity.id
_entity.type
_entity.pdbx_description
1 polymer ?
#
loop_
_entity_poly.entity_id
_entity_poly.type
_entity_poly.pdbx_seq_one_letter_code
_entity_poly.pdbx_strand_id
1 'polypeptide(L)'
;MHESKRWQLIFATSVAVGLFMVVLLILTIPDQALGNGLRILSIFLGMLAGFSLGEYFKIKNNKKIGEELLTDITEEVRINEALLENEMQLRKGFWILGIRSGLVRYLPREERRMLWEIYSNITHYNDEIQTIHYARLGQTSFKPTPELVQEISRLRDLIGALIRDFLQYKGLSQA
;
A
#
# COMPACT_ATOMS: atom_id res chain seq x y z
N MET A 1 5.78 -11.08 3.51
CA MET A 1 5.83 -12.48 3.03
C MET A 1 5.48 -13.51 4.11
N HIS A 2 5.75 -13.24 5.39
CA HIS A 2 5.43 -14.18 6.47
C HIS A 2 3.93 -14.35 6.76
N GLU A 3 3.12 -13.31 6.59
CA GLU A 3 1.72 -13.34 7.04
C GLU A 3 0.81 -14.24 6.18
N SER A 4 0.90 -14.17 4.84
CA SER A 4 0.13 -15.09 3.98
C SER A 4 0.58 -16.54 4.14
N LYS A 5 1.88 -16.77 4.34
CA LYS A 5 2.45 -18.11 4.60
C LYS A 5 1.97 -18.65 5.96
N ARG A 6 1.81 -17.79 6.97
CA ARG A 6 1.24 -18.17 8.27
C ARG A 6 -0.22 -18.61 8.11
N TRP A 7 -1.04 -17.89 7.33
CA TRP A 7 -2.42 -18.32 7.08
C TRP A 7 -2.52 -19.62 6.30
N GLN A 8 -1.63 -19.85 5.32
CA GLN A 8 -1.53 -21.15 4.64
C GLN A 8 -1.13 -22.28 5.60
N LEU A 9 -0.20 -22.01 6.52
CA LEU A 9 0.22 -22.99 7.54
C LEU A 9 -0.93 -23.28 8.52
N ILE A 10 -1.65 -22.26 8.97
CA ILE A 10 -2.83 -22.41 9.82
C ILE A 10 -3.87 -23.29 9.10
N PHE A 11 -4.18 -22.98 7.84
CA PHE A 11 -5.07 -23.79 7.01
C PHE A 11 -4.61 -25.26 6.93
N ALA A 12 -3.35 -25.50 6.55
CA ALA A 12 -2.81 -26.85 6.40
C ALA A 12 -2.83 -27.63 7.73
N THR A 13 -2.51 -26.95 8.84
CA THR A 13 -2.53 -27.55 10.19
C THR A 13 -3.95 -27.88 10.62
N SER A 14 -4.91 -26.96 10.40
CA SER A 14 -6.32 -27.21 10.69
C SER A 14 -6.86 -28.41 9.92
N VAL A 15 -6.54 -28.53 8.63
CA VAL A 15 -6.93 -29.69 7.80
C VAL A 15 -6.27 -30.98 8.31
N ALA A 16 -4.96 -30.95 8.61
CA ALA A 16 -4.22 -32.11 9.07
C ALA A 16 -4.72 -32.62 10.44
N VAL A 17 -4.93 -31.73 11.41
CA VAL A 17 -5.52 -32.06 12.72
C VAL A 17 -6.93 -32.60 12.55
N GLY A 18 -7.71 -32.01 11.64
CA GLY A 18 -9.05 -32.48 11.34
C GLY A 18 -9.08 -33.90 10.80
N LEU A 19 -8.23 -34.18 9.81
CA LEU A 19 -8.08 -35.52 9.23
C LEU A 19 -7.62 -36.53 10.29
N PHE A 20 -6.62 -36.16 11.09
CA PHE A 20 -6.09 -37.01 12.16
C PHE A 20 -7.16 -37.35 13.20
N MET A 21 -7.94 -36.36 13.65
CA MET A 21 -9.02 -36.56 14.62
C MET A 21 -10.11 -37.46 14.05
N VAL A 22 -10.49 -37.29 12.78
CA VAL A 22 -11.48 -38.16 12.10
C VAL A 22 -10.96 -39.60 12.03
N VAL A 23 -9.70 -39.81 11.64
CA VAL A 23 -9.10 -41.16 11.57
C VAL A 23 -9.03 -41.80 12.97
N LEU A 24 -8.63 -41.04 13.99
CA LEU A 24 -8.52 -41.54 15.37
C LEU A 24 -9.89 -41.90 15.95
N LEU A 25 -10.93 -41.09 15.69
CA LEU A 25 -12.31 -41.36 16.09
C LEU A 25 -12.89 -42.62 15.43
N ILE A 26 -12.62 -42.83 14.13
CA ILE A 26 -13.05 -44.04 13.40
C ILE A 26 -12.41 -45.31 14.00
N LEU A 27 -11.17 -45.22 14.50
CA LEU A 27 -10.44 -46.37 15.04
C LEU A 27 -10.79 -46.72 16.49
N THR A 28 -11.38 -45.81 17.26
CA THR A 28 -11.42 -45.94 18.74
C THR A 28 -12.82 -45.95 19.38
N ILE A 29 -13.90 -45.57 18.69
CA ILE A 29 -15.22 -45.39 19.32
C ILE A 29 -16.32 -46.22 18.59
N PRO A 30 -17.26 -46.91 19.28
CA PRO A 30 -18.41 -47.56 18.65
C PRO A 30 -19.63 -46.63 18.43
N ASP A 31 -20.11 -46.64 17.19
CA ASP A 31 -21.32 -46.16 16.49
C ASP A 31 -22.31 -45.08 17.00
N GLN A 32 -22.60 -44.83 18.29
CA GLN A 32 -23.78 -43.98 18.62
C GLN A 32 -23.51 -42.54 19.11
N ALA A 33 -22.34 -42.24 19.68
CA ALA A 33 -21.94 -40.85 20.03
C ALA A 33 -21.10 -40.16 18.94
N LEU A 34 -20.65 -40.93 17.94
CA LEU A 34 -19.73 -40.55 16.88
C LEU A 34 -20.33 -39.55 15.87
N GLY A 35 -21.58 -39.74 15.47
CA GLY A 35 -22.19 -38.96 14.39
C GLY A 35 -22.28 -37.47 14.69
N ASN A 36 -22.76 -37.09 15.88
CA ASN A 36 -22.89 -35.68 16.27
C ASN A 36 -21.53 -35.03 16.57
N GLY A 37 -20.60 -35.78 17.19
CA GLY A 37 -19.24 -35.30 17.45
C GLY A 37 -18.45 -35.06 16.16
N LEU A 38 -18.48 -36.01 15.21
CA LEU A 38 -17.89 -35.85 13.88
C LEU A 38 -18.55 -34.71 13.10
N ARG A 39 -19.88 -34.55 13.20
CA ARG A 39 -20.58 -33.46 12.53
C ARG A 39 -20.12 -32.09 13.06
N ILE A 40 -20.11 -31.89 14.37
CA ILE A 40 -19.65 -30.64 14.99
C ILE A 40 -18.18 -30.38 14.64
N LEU A 41 -17.33 -31.40 14.76
CA LEU A 41 -15.91 -31.29 14.42
C LEU A 41 -15.70 -30.90 12.95
N SER A 42 -16.43 -31.54 12.02
CA SER A 42 -16.35 -31.24 10.59
C SER A 42 -16.79 -29.81 10.27
N ILE A 43 -17.81 -29.29 10.97
CA ILE A 43 -18.26 -27.90 10.85
C ILE A 43 -17.18 -26.94 11.36
N PHE A 44 -16.61 -27.18 12.54
CA PHE A 44 -15.54 -26.34 13.07
C PHE A 44 -14.30 -26.31 12.17
N LEU A 45 -13.89 -27.48 11.67
CA LEU A 45 -12.76 -27.58 10.74
C LEU A 45 -13.06 -26.89 9.42
N GLY A 46 -14.28 -27.05 8.88
CA GLY A 46 -14.73 -26.35 7.68
C GLY A 46 -14.73 -24.84 7.85
N MET A 47 -15.19 -24.32 8.99
CA MET A 47 -15.16 -22.89 9.30
C MET A 47 -13.72 -22.36 9.42
N LEU A 48 -12.83 -23.06 10.14
CA LEU A 48 -11.43 -22.66 10.30
C LEU A 48 -10.66 -22.70 8.98
N ALA A 49 -10.88 -23.75 8.17
CA ALA A 49 -10.31 -23.90 6.85
C ALA A 49 -10.82 -22.80 5.89
N GLY A 50 -12.13 -22.54 5.88
CA GLY A 50 -12.73 -21.48 5.07
C GLY A 50 -12.21 -20.09 5.46
N PHE A 51 -12.15 -19.78 6.76
CA PHE A 51 -11.67 -18.50 7.27
C PHE A 51 -10.20 -18.25 6.93
N SER A 52 -9.33 -19.22 7.22
CA SER A 52 -7.88 -19.10 6.93
C SER A 52 -7.59 -18.98 5.43
N LEU A 53 -8.35 -19.68 4.59
CA LEU A 53 -8.26 -19.56 3.13
C LEU A 53 -8.77 -18.20 2.64
N GLY A 54 -9.87 -17.69 3.21
CA GLY A 54 -10.41 -16.36 2.91
C GLY A 54 -9.42 -15.23 3.23
N GLU A 55 -8.82 -15.25 4.42
CA GLU A 55 -7.79 -14.28 4.80
C GLU A 55 -6.53 -14.40 3.93
N TYR A 56 -6.13 -15.61 3.57
CA TYR A 56 -5.04 -15.82 2.61
C TYR A 56 -5.32 -15.14 1.26
N PHE A 57 -6.50 -15.35 0.66
CA PHE A 57 -6.86 -14.75 -0.62
C PHE A 57 -6.96 -13.23 -0.54
N LYS A 58 -7.51 -12.69 0.55
CA LYS A 58 -7.58 -11.25 0.80
C LYS A 58 -6.20 -10.61 0.84
N ILE A 59 -5.25 -11.18 1.59
CA ILE A 59 -3.86 -10.68 1.64
C ILE A 59 -3.19 -10.80 0.27
N LYS A 60 -3.39 -11.92 -0.44
CA LYS A 60 -2.83 -12.12 -1.78
C LYS A 60 -3.37 -11.09 -2.79
N ASN A 61 -4.67 -10.83 -2.76
CA ASN A 61 -5.31 -9.85 -3.63
C ASN A 61 -4.83 -8.43 -3.31
N ASN A 62 -4.80 -8.05 -2.02
CA ASN A 62 -4.31 -6.74 -1.60
C ASN A 62 -2.84 -6.52 -1.99
N LYS A 63 -2.01 -7.57 -1.99
CA LYS A 63 -0.63 -7.48 -2.46
C LYS A 63 -0.57 -7.17 -3.96
N LYS A 64 -1.38 -7.87 -4.77
CA LYS A 64 -1.47 -7.62 -6.22
C LYS A 64 -1.92 -6.19 -6.50
N ILE A 65 -2.98 -5.74 -5.82
CA ILE A 65 -3.47 -4.35 -5.95
C ILE A 65 -2.41 -3.35 -5.46
N GLY A 66 -1.64 -3.68 -4.42
CA GLY A 66 -0.51 -2.86 -3.97
C GLY A 66 0.62 -2.74 -5.01
N GLU A 67 0.86 -3.80 -5.80
CA GLU A 67 1.83 -3.78 -6.92
C GLU A 67 1.32 -2.93 -8.09
N GLU A 68 0.03 -3.02 -8.42
CA GLU A 68 -0.63 -2.15 -9.40
C GLU A 68 -0.55 -0.68 -8.95
N LEU A 69 -0.90 -0.39 -7.70
CA LEU A 69 -0.77 0.94 -7.10
C LEU A 69 0.67 1.47 -7.16
N LEU A 70 1.69 0.63 -6.90
CA LEU A 70 3.09 1.06 -7.01
C LEU A 70 3.43 1.51 -8.44
N THR A 71 2.88 0.83 -9.43
CA THR A 71 3.08 1.16 -10.85
C THR A 71 2.45 2.51 -11.15
N ASP A 72 1.21 2.73 -10.71
CA ASP A 72 0.50 4.01 -10.88
C ASP A 72 1.21 5.17 -10.16
N ILE A 73 1.69 4.94 -8.93
CA ILE A 73 2.47 5.93 -8.19
C ILE A 73 3.80 6.23 -8.89
N THR A 74 4.47 5.21 -9.43
CA THR A 74 5.74 5.41 -10.14
C THR A 74 5.54 6.28 -11.39
N GLU A 75 4.43 6.07 -12.12
CA GLU A 75 4.07 6.92 -13.25
C GLU A 75 3.67 8.32 -12.79
N GLU A 76 2.95 8.47 -11.66
CA GLU A 76 2.65 9.77 -11.07
C GLU A 76 3.93 10.54 -10.70
N VAL A 77 4.94 9.84 -10.15
CA VAL A 77 6.25 10.42 -9.83
C VAL A 77 6.98 10.89 -11.10
N ARG A 78 6.96 10.10 -12.18
CA ARG A 78 7.53 10.51 -13.49
C ARG A 78 6.81 11.73 -14.06
N ILE A 79 5.47 11.76 -13.98
CA ILE A 79 4.70 12.93 -14.40
C ILE A 79 5.08 14.14 -13.55
N ASN A 80 5.24 13.98 -12.24
CA ASN A 80 5.65 15.06 -11.34
C ASN A 80 7.05 15.59 -11.67
N GLU A 81 7.97 14.76 -12.16
CA GLU A 81 9.26 15.22 -12.68
C GLU A 81 9.07 16.24 -13.82
N ALA A 82 8.22 15.92 -14.80
CA ALA A 82 7.92 16.84 -15.91
C ALA A 82 7.12 18.07 -15.45
N LEU A 83 6.25 17.95 -14.44
CA LEU A 83 5.48 19.08 -13.91
C LEU A 83 6.36 20.07 -13.12
N LEU A 84 7.40 19.57 -12.43
CA LEU A 84 8.37 20.40 -11.71
C LEU A 84 9.10 21.37 -12.65
N GLU A 85 9.44 20.93 -13.87
CA GLU A 85 10.09 21.78 -14.89
C GLU A 85 9.21 22.95 -15.33
N ASN A 86 7.89 22.81 -15.22
CA ASN A 86 6.91 23.77 -15.68
C ASN A 86 6.34 24.66 -14.55
N GLU A 87 6.90 24.60 -13.34
CA GLU A 87 6.42 25.32 -12.14
C GLU A 87 4.92 25.09 -11.86
N MET A 88 4.42 23.89 -12.19
CA MET A 88 3.02 23.54 -12.00
C MET A 88 2.78 22.82 -10.67
N GLN A 89 1.52 22.77 -10.24
CA GLN A 89 1.12 21.93 -9.11
C GLN A 89 1.38 20.45 -9.39
N LEU A 90 1.92 19.76 -8.39
CA LEU A 90 2.29 18.35 -8.47
C LEU A 90 1.13 17.47 -8.04
N ARG A 91 1.04 16.29 -8.65
CA ARG A 91 -0.01 15.29 -8.39
C ARG A 91 0.30 14.50 -7.13
N LYS A 92 -0.76 14.11 -6.42
CA LYS A 92 -0.70 13.29 -5.19
C LYS A 92 -1.86 12.30 -5.07
N GLY A 93 -2.57 12.06 -6.18
CA GLY A 93 -3.86 11.38 -6.17
C GLY A 93 -3.72 9.92 -5.78
N PHE A 94 -2.83 9.20 -6.47
CA PHE A 94 -2.61 7.77 -6.22
C PHE A 94 -2.01 7.51 -4.84
N TRP A 95 -1.13 8.39 -4.36
CA TRP A 95 -0.57 8.30 -3.02
C TRP A 95 -1.64 8.42 -1.92
N ILE A 96 -2.51 9.42 -2.01
CA ILE A 96 -3.61 9.60 -1.04
C ILE A 96 -4.57 8.41 -1.07
N LEU A 97 -4.93 7.95 -2.27
CA LEU A 97 -5.78 6.76 -2.42
C LEU A 97 -5.13 5.53 -1.80
N GLY A 98 -3.83 5.34 -1.99
CA GLY A 98 -3.05 4.27 -1.40
C GLY A 98 -3.01 4.31 0.13
N ILE A 99 -2.88 5.49 0.74
CA ILE A 99 -2.92 5.66 2.20
C ILE A 99 -4.32 5.33 2.72
N ARG A 100 -5.36 5.92 2.13
CA ARG A 100 -6.76 5.76 2.58
C ARG A 100 -7.26 4.33 2.48
N SER A 101 -6.90 3.62 1.41
CA SER A 101 -7.22 2.21 1.21
C SER A 101 -6.38 1.25 2.04
N GLY A 102 -5.32 1.74 2.70
CA GLY A 102 -4.35 0.91 3.43
C GLY A 102 -3.43 0.08 2.51
N LEU A 103 -3.53 0.25 1.19
CA LEU A 103 -2.74 -0.50 0.20
C LEU A 103 -1.25 -0.18 0.26
N VAL A 104 -0.89 1.03 0.70
CA VAL A 104 0.50 1.45 0.94
C VAL A 104 1.24 0.52 1.91
N ARG A 105 0.53 -0.20 2.78
CA ARG A 105 1.13 -1.18 3.71
C ARG A 105 1.74 -2.38 3.00
N TYR A 106 1.30 -2.67 1.77
CA TYR A 106 1.77 -3.79 0.95
C TYR A 106 2.93 -3.40 0.03
N LEU A 107 3.26 -2.11 -0.07
CA LEU A 107 4.47 -1.63 -0.72
C LEU A 107 5.72 -2.05 0.07
N PRO A 108 6.86 -2.30 -0.57
CA PRO A 108 8.07 -2.59 0.17
C PRO A 108 8.56 -1.34 0.93
N ARG A 109 9.32 -1.57 2.00
CA ARG A 109 9.52 -0.59 3.08
C ARG A 109 10.31 0.63 2.60
N GLU A 110 11.34 0.40 1.79
CA GLU A 110 12.19 1.47 1.29
C GLU A 110 11.45 2.36 0.29
N GLU A 111 10.72 1.78 -0.65
CA GLU A 111 9.89 2.52 -1.62
C GLU A 111 8.87 3.38 -0.88
N ARG A 112 8.19 2.81 0.12
CA ARG A 112 7.23 3.56 0.94
C ARG A 112 7.87 4.73 1.66
N ARG A 113 9.09 4.56 2.18
CA ARG A 113 9.84 5.62 2.88
C ARG A 113 10.17 6.76 1.91
N MET A 114 10.73 6.44 0.74
CA MET A 114 11.08 7.42 -0.27
C MET A 114 9.84 8.17 -0.79
N LEU A 115 8.76 7.44 -1.07
CA LEU A 115 7.49 8.04 -1.48
C LEU A 115 6.92 8.96 -0.40
N TRP A 116 6.99 8.57 0.87
CA TRP A 116 6.53 9.42 1.96
C TRP A 116 7.29 10.75 2.00
N GLU A 117 8.61 10.72 1.79
CA GLU A 117 9.46 11.89 1.73
C GLU A 117 9.16 12.78 0.51
N ILE A 118 8.96 12.19 -0.67
CA ILE A 118 8.54 12.93 -1.86
C ILE A 118 7.20 13.64 -1.61
N TYR A 119 6.18 12.89 -1.18
CA TYR A 119 4.82 13.42 -1.07
C TYR A 119 4.61 14.39 0.11
N SER A 120 5.40 14.29 1.18
CA SER A 120 5.40 15.31 2.24
C SER A 120 5.88 16.65 1.70
N ASN A 121 6.94 16.66 0.89
CA ASN A 121 7.48 17.88 0.29
C ASN A 121 6.58 18.42 -0.84
N ILE A 122 5.96 17.55 -1.63
CA ILE A 122 4.94 17.94 -2.63
C ILE A 122 3.78 18.71 -1.97
N THR A 123 3.36 18.29 -0.78
CA THR A 123 2.26 18.97 -0.08
C THR A 123 2.64 20.41 0.25
N HIS A 124 3.83 20.61 0.83
CA HIS A 124 4.34 21.95 1.12
C HIS A 124 4.48 22.79 -0.15
N TYR A 125 5.12 22.24 -1.19
CA TYR A 125 5.30 22.93 -2.47
C TYR A 125 3.96 23.38 -3.10
N ASN A 126 2.95 22.51 -3.11
CA ASN A 126 1.65 22.83 -3.70
C ASN A 126 0.91 23.94 -2.94
N ASP A 127 1.01 23.97 -1.62
CA ASP A 127 0.39 25.00 -0.77
C ASP A 127 1.03 26.38 -1.04
N GLU A 128 2.35 26.43 -1.20
CA GLU A 128 3.07 27.68 -1.53
C GLU A 128 2.77 28.16 -2.96
N ILE A 129 2.79 27.26 -3.96
CA ILE A 129 2.45 27.59 -5.36
C ILE A 129 1.00 28.10 -5.46
N GLN A 130 0.07 27.48 -4.74
CA GLN A 130 -1.32 27.90 -4.72
C GLN A 130 -1.48 29.32 -4.14
N THR A 131 -0.73 29.62 -3.07
CA THR A 131 -0.69 30.96 -2.47
C THR A 131 -0.23 32.02 -3.47
N ILE A 132 0.85 31.74 -4.23
CA ILE A 132 1.31 32.64 -5.31
C ILE A 132 0.26 32.77 -6.41
N HIS A 133 -0.37 31.68 -6.81
CA HIS A 133 -1.38 31.70 -7.86
C HIS A 133 -2.57 32.59 -7.49
N TYR A 134 -3.10 32.47 -6.26
CA TYR A 134 -4.18 33.33 -5.79
C TYR A 134 -3.78 34.81 -5.68
N ALA A 135 -2.55 35.09 -5.26
CA ALA A 135 -2.00 36.44 -5.28
C ALA A 135 -1.93 37.02 -6.70
N ARG A 136 -1.47 36.23 -7.69
CA ARG A 136 -1.40 36.66 -9.10
C ARG A 136 -2.79 36.90 -9.70
N LEU A 137 -3.81 36.15 -9.28
CA LEU A 137 -5.20 36.36 -9.68
C LEU A 137 -5.87 37.55 -8.98
N GLY A 138 -5.18 38.25 -8.08
CA GLY A 138 -5.74 39.36 -7.30
C GLY A 138 -6.81 38.93 -6.29
N GLN A 139 -6.90 37.64 -5.99
CA GLN A 139 -7.86 37.09 -5.03
C GLN A 139 -7.41 37.29 -3.57
N THR A 140 -6.14 37.64 -3.37
CA THR A 140 -5.57 37.98 -2.06
C THR A 140 -4.78 39.29 -2.17
N SER A 141 -4.72 40.06 -1.09
CA SER A 141 -3.86 41.25 -0.97
C SER A 141 -2.37 40.90 -0.78
N PHE A 142 -2.06 39.60 -0.74
CA PHE A 142 -0.72 39.07 -0.58
C PHE A 142 0.12 39.35 -1.83
N LYS A 143 1.34 39.88 -1.64
CA LYS A 143 2.35 39.96 -2.71
C LYS A 143 3.43 38.92 -2.41
N PRO A 144 3.82 38.06 -3.37
CA PRO A 144 4.88 37.08 -3.15
C PRO A 144 6.15 37.77 -2.67
N THR A 145 6.68 37.33 -1.52
CA THR A 145 7.95 37.83 -1.00
C THR A 145 9.11 37.14 -1.73
N PRO A 146 10.30 37.77 -1.80
CA PRO A 146 11.50 37.12 -2.34
C PRO A 146 11.85 35.80 -1.62
N GLU A 147 11.60 35.74 -0.32
CA GLU A 147 11.79 34.55 0.53
C GLU A 147 10.92 33.37 0.07
N LEU A 148 9.66 33.63 -0.27
CA LEU A 148 8.74 32.61 -0.77
C LEU A 148 9.19 32.05 -2.13
N VAL A 149 9.65 32.92 -3.04
CA VAL A 149 10.17 32.49 -4.34
C VAL A 149 11.43 31.62 -4.17
N GLN A 150 12.31 32.00 -3.24
CA GLN A 150 13.49 31.20 -2.92
C GLN A 150 13.13 29.85 -2.31
N GLU A 151 12.14 29.80 -1.42
CA GLU A 151 11.66 28.56 -0.81
C GLU A 151 11.07 27.61 -1.85
N ILE A 152 10.31 28.10 -2.82
CA ILE A 152 9.78 27.28 -3.92
C ILE A 152 10.90 26.71 -4.77
N SER A 153 11.93 27.50 -5.10
CA SER A 153 13.09 26.98 -5.81
C SER A 153 13.80 25.87 -5.01
N ARG A 154 13.97 26.08 -3.70
CA ARG A 154 14.57 25.09 -2.80
C ARG A 154 13.75 23.80 -2.77
N LEU A 155 12.43 23.91 -2.63
CA LEU A 155 11.51 22.76 -2.62
C LEU A 155 11.51 22.05 -3.96
N ARG A 156 11.53 22.78 -5.08
CA ARG A 156 11.60 22.20 -6.44
C ARG A 156 12.86 21.36 -6.60
N ASP A 157 14.02 21.91 -6.23
CA ASP A 157 15.30 21.22 -6.37
C ASP A 157 15.39 19.99 -5.45
N LEU A 158 14.86 20.10 -4.21
CA LEU A 158 14.75 19.00 -3.26
C LEU A 158 13.84 17.88 -3.78
N ILE A 159 12.61 18.20 -4.19
CA ILE A 159 11.65 17.21 -4.71
C ILE A 159 12.24 16.56 -5.97
N GLY A 160 12.85 17.34 -6.87
CA GLY A 160 13.50 16.82 -8.05
C GLY A 160 14.62 15.82 -7.72
N ALA A 161 15.44 16.10 -6.70
CA ALA A 161 16.45 15.16 -6.24
C ALA A 161 15.82 13.87 -5.68
N LEU A 162 14.80 13.98 -4.84
CA LEU A 162 14.11 12.83 -4.25
C LEU A 162 13.41 11.96 -5.32
N ILE A 163 12.81 12.58 -6.34
CA ILE A 163 12.20 11.90 -7.47
C ILE A 163 13.25 11.11 -8.26
N ARG A 164 14.39 11.75 -8.59
CA ARG A 164 15.49 11.07 -9.29
C ARG A 164 16.04 9.91 -8.49
N ASP A 165 16.25 10.08 -7.18
CA ASP A 165 16.72 9.01 -6.29
C ASP A 165 15.74 7.82 -6.29
N PHE A 166 14.42 8.10 -6.23
CA PHE A 166 13.40 7.06 -6.31
C PHE A 166 13.39 6.35 -7.66
N LEU A 167 13.44 7.09 -8.77
CA LEU A 167 13.46 6.51 -10.11
C LEU A 167 14.74 5.70 -10.35
N GLN A 168 15.90 6.16 -9.85
CA GLN A 168 17.15 5.43 -9.90
C GLN A 168 17.08 4.14 -9.08
N TYR A 169 16.55 4.19 -7.86
CA TYR A 169 16.30 3.00 -7.04
C TYR A 169 15.39 1.98 -7.76
N LYS A 170 14.41 2.46 -8.53
CA LYS A 170 13.54 1.63 -9.36
C LYS A 170 14.20 1.10 -10.64
N GLY A 171 15.41 1.54 -10.98
CA GLY A 171 16.08 1.22 -12.24
C GLY A 171 15.43 1.90 -13.46
N LEU A 172 14.77 3.04 -13.25
CA LEU A 172 13.99 3.78 -14.24
C LEU A 172 14.58 5.15 -14.59
N SER A 173 15.71 5.53 -14.00
CA SER A 173 16.42 6.75 -14.36
C SER A 173 16.95 6.62 -15.80
N GLN A 174 16.54 7.54 -16.67
CA GLN A 174 17.14 7.68 -17.99
C GLN A 174 18.58 8.22 -17.81
N ALA A 175 19.52 7.56 -18.48
CA ALA A 175 20.87 8.09 -18.70
C ALA A 175 20.80 9.36 -19.57
#